data_AF-Q89J38-F1
#
_entry.id   AF-Q89J38-F1
#
_cell.length_a   1.000
_cell.length_b   1.000
_cell.length_c   1.000
_cell.angle_alpha   90.00
_cell.angle_beta   90.00
_cell.angle_gamma   90.00
#
_symmetry.space_group_name_H-M   'P 1'
#
loop_
_entity.id
_entity.type
_entity.pdbx_description
1 polymer ?
#
loop_
_entity_poly.entity_id
_entity_poly.type
_entity_poly.pdbx_seq_one_letter_code
_entity_poly.pdbx_strand_id
1 'polypeptide(L)'
;MQRAIRIAIACRNEDDASAAGMGESDMMLNWAGLTAYRSTEDRRWRASNARGRSCPVRIVRLVAVFALSALCLLSGKRPATAQFVCATSGGATMGASAGGLASTNFACGPNANAFGLVSANFAAGVNSDASGDASSNFAAGVNASATGDNSNNVAIGNGASAAGDTGANVATGFGANAAGIGGKNVATGDHANASGNNATNIAIGVNAAANGNNMSNTAVGSNSIATGTNSSAFGANAHAFGSQSSAFGLGNTANGGNSAALGTNNTATGNNSAAVGSTNAVNGDGSAGLRLRQRHQRHQLRGRRLQQRRRRQQRRGCRLRQRRHRRQHRGLRLQYRHRRRQQRGCRLLQHRHRQQQRGCWLLQQRQRQ
;
A
#
# COMPACT_ATOMS: atom_id res chain seq x y z
N MET A 1 -31.71 -27.05 18.40
CA MET A 1 -30.60 -26.10 18.18
C MET A 1 -31.15 -24.81 17.61
N GLN A 2 -30.48 -23.69 17.91
CA GLN A 2 -30.70 -22.31 17.47
C GLN A 2 -31.68 -21.45 18.30
N ARG A 3 -31.04 -20.56 19.06
CA ARG A 3 -31.56 -19.44 19.86
C ARG A 3 -31.87 -18.27 18.92
N ALA A 4 -33.08 -17.71 18.97
CA ALA A 4 -33.38 -16.42 18.38
C ALA A 4 -33.23 -15.33 19.45
N ILE A 5 -32.20 -14.49 19.30
CA ILE A 5 -32.00 -13.27 20.08
C ILE A 5 -32.90 -12.19 19.45
N ARG A 6 -33.91 -11.72 20.18
CA ARG A 6 -34.64 -10.49 19.84
C ARG A 6 -33.96 -9.32 20.55
N ILE A 7 -33.27 -8.47 19.79
CA ILE A 7 -32.85 -7.15 20.25
C ILE A 7 -34.04 -6.21 20.09
N ALA A 8 -34.51 -5.65 21.19
CA ALA A 8 -35.44 -4.54 21.20
C ALA A 8 -34.64 -3.24 21.00
N ILE A 9 -34.88 -2.52 19.90
CA ILE A 9 -34.46 -1.13 19.75
C ILE A 9 -35.66 -0.28 20.16
N ALA A 10 -35.56 0.31 21.35
CA ALA A 10 -36.42 1.41 21.76
C ALA A 10 -35.93 2.68 21.07
N CYS A 11 -36.72 3.23 20.14
CA CYS A 11 -36.54 4.59 19.68
C CYS A 11 -37.03 5.52 20.79
N ARG A 12 -36.10 6.20 21.47
CA ARG A 12 -36.40 7.32 22.36
C ARG A 12 -36.32 8.58 21.52
N ASN A 13 -37.45 9.28 21.37
CA ASN A 13 -37.51 10.63 20.81
C ASN A 13 -37.17 11.60 21.93
N GLU A 14 -36.15 12.44 21.73
CA GLU A 14 -35.92 13.63 22.55
C GLU A 14 -35.56 14.78 21.59
N ASP A 15 -36.59 15.50 21.14
CA ASP A 15 -36.46 16.90 20.79
C ASP A 15 -36.63 17.67 22.11
N ASP A 16 -35.55 18.28 22.62
CA ASP A 16 -35.53 19.66 23.12
C ASP A 16 -34.20 20.01 23.83
N ALA A 17 -33.66 21.17 23.41
CA ALA A 17 -32.88 22.13 24.19
C ALA A 17 -31.46 21.80 24.72
N SER A 18 -30.49 22.45 24.06
CA SER A 18 -29.42 23.29 24.63
C SER A 18 -28.47 22.78 25.72
N ALA A 19 -27.18 22.98 25.40
CA ALA A 19 -26.06 23.39 26.27
C ALA A 19 -25.18 22.32 26.95
N ALA A 20 -23.88 22.53 26.71
CA ALA A 20 -22.72 22.30 27.58
C ALA A 20 -22.21 20.87 27.83
N GLY A 21 -21.03 20.59 27.25
CA GLY A 21 -19.79 20.33 28.01
C GLY A 21 -19.58 18.96 28.68
N MET A 22 -18.42 18.36 28.35
CA MET A 22 -17.69 17.29 29.10
C MET A 22 -18.34 15.90 29.00
N GLY A 23 -17.66 14.75 28.92
CA GLY A 23 -16.27 14.33 29.04
C GLY A 23 -16.32 12.79 29.19
N GLU A 24 -15.32 12.07 28.68
CA GLU A 24 -15.21 10.60 28.76
C GLU A 24 -15.23 10.08 30.21
N SER A 25 -15.97 8.99 30.52
CA SER A 25 -15.52 7.84 31.36
C SER A 25 -16.66 6.85 31.72
N ASP A 26 -16.29 5.57 31.75
CA ASP A 26 -16.92 4.40 32.42
C ASP A 26 -18.26 3.84 31.91
N MET A 27 -18.27 2.72 31.17
CA MET A 27 -18.04 1.32 31.60
C MET A 27 -19.17 0.70 32.46
N MET A 28 -19.93 -0.19 31.80
CA MET A 28 -20.16 -1.59 32.19
C MET A 28 -20.96 -1.97 33.47
N LEU A 29 -21.85 -2.96 33.28
CA LEU A 29 -22.50 -3.87 34.25
C LEU A 29 -23.76 -3.29 34.95
N ASN A 30 -24.85 -4.01 35.23
CA ASN A 30 -25.06 -5.45 35.37
C ASN A 30 -26.57 -5.79 35.24
N TRP A 31 -26.86 -7.02 34.83
CA TRP A 31 -28.19 -7.62 34.70
C TRP A 31 -28.44 -8.51 35.93
N ALA A 32 -29.28 -8.11 36.88
CA ALA A 32 -29.83 -8.99 37.92
C ALA A 32 -31.02 -8.31 38.63
N GLY A 33 -32.21 -8.93 38.58
CA GLY A 33 -33.37 -8.43 39.34
C GLY A 33 -34.73 -8.94 38.88
N LEU A 34 -34.88 -10.26 38.72
CA LEU A 34 -36.19 -10.90 38.64
C LEU A 34 -36.56 -11.36 40.05
N THR A 35 -37.52 -10.71 40.71
CA THR A 35 -38.30 -11.32 41.81
C THR A 35 -39.55 -10.50 42.14
N ALA A 36 -40.69 -11.17 42.02
CA ALA A 36 -41.89 -11.01 42.84
C ALA A 36 -42.58 -9.64 42.95
N TYR A 37 -43.66 -9.45 42.19
CA TYR A 37 -44.85 -8.76 42.72
C TYR A 37 -46.10 -9.56 42.34
N ARG A 38 -46.52 -10.45 43.24
CA ARG A 38 -47.82 -11.12 43.24
C ARG A 38 -48.54 -10.72 44.52
N SER A 39 -49.86 -10.64 44.40
CA SER A 39 -50.88 -10.48 45.44
C SER A 39 -51.07 -9.07 45.97
N THR A 40 -52.21 -8.46 45.61
CA THR A 40 -53.35 -8.25 46.54
C THR A 40 -54.47 -7.49 45.81
N GLU A 41 -55.26 -8.18 44.97
CA GLU A 41 -56.63 -7.72 44.64
C GLU A 41 -57.63 -8.89 44.59
N ASP A 42 -57.32 -9.98 45.31
CA ASP A 42 -58.29 -11.01 45.67
C ASP A 42 -58.99 -10.58 46.97
N ARG A 43 -60.13 -9.90 46.84
CA ARG A 43 -61.31 -9.97 47.73
C ARG A 43 -62.25 -8.79 47.45
N ARG A 44 -63.11 -8.95 46.43
CA ARG A 44 -64.45 -8.36 46.38
C ARG A 44 -65.25 -9.06 45.28
N TRP A 45 -65.50 -10.36 45.48
CA TRP A 45 -66.56 -11.09 44.79
C TRP A 45 -67.39 -11.82 45.85
N ARG A 46 -68.55 -11.24 46.18
CA ARG A 46 -69.71 -12.01 46.64
C ARG A 46 -70.93 -11.53 45.84
N ALA A 47 -71.41 -12.48 45.03
CA ALA A 47 -72.79 -12.69 44.62
C ALA A 47 -73.48 -11.62 43.76
N SER A 48 -73.51 -11.88 42.45
CA SER A 48 -74.80 -11.96 41.74
C SER A 48 -74.69 -13.03 40.64
N ASN A 49 -75.20 -14.22 40.94
CA ASN A 49 -75.50 -15.26 39.96
C ASN A 49 -76.60 -14.75 39.01
N ALA A 50 -76.38 -14.83 37.70
CA ALA A 50 -77.41 -15.31 36.76
C ALA A 50 -76.94 -15.24 35.29
N ARG A 51 -76.87 -16.44 34.70
CA ARG A 51 -77.24 -16.78 33.31
C ARG A 51 -76.26 -16.38 32.20
N GLY A 52 -75.89 -17.40 31.42
CA GLY A 52 -74.91 -17.31 30.34
C GLY A 52 -75.30 -16.38 29.20
N ARG A 53 -74.27 -15.93 28.50
CA ARG A 53 -74.28 -15.55 27.09
C ARG A 53 -72.85 -15.60 26.56
N SER A 54 -72.65 -16.56 25.68
CA SER A 54 -71.51 -16.72 24.79
C SER A 54 -71.26 -15.45 23.96
N CYS A 55 -69.97 -15.18 23.70
CA CYS A 55 -69.42 -14.41 22.59
C CYS A 55 -70.05 -13.05 22.23
N PRO A 56 -69.42 -11.93 22.66
CA PRO A 56 -68.96 -10.97 21.63
C PRO A 56 -67.56 -10.36 21.90
N VAL A 57 -67.03 -10.44 23.12
CA VAL A 57 -65.82 -9.69 23.52
C VAL A 57 -64.53 -10.21 22.89
N ARG A 58 -64.46 -11.51 22.56
CA ARG A 58 -63.30 -12.11 21.86
C ARG A 58 -63.21 -11.70 20.38
N ILE A 59 -64.35 -11.47 19.72
CA ILE A 59 -64.39 -11.07 18.31
C ILE A 59 -64.01 -9.60 18.16
N VAL A 60 -64.47 -8.72 19.07
CA VAL A 60 -64.12 -7.30 19.05
C VAL A 60 -62.62 -7.06 19.28
N ARG A 61 -61.97 -7.84 20.17
CA ARG A 61 -60.51 -7.77 20.37
C ARG A 61 -59.71 -8.27 19.16
N LEU A 62 -60.17 -9.30 18.46
CA LEU A 62 -59.53 -9.80 17.24
C LEU A 62 -59.66 -8.81 16.09
N VAL A 63 -60.84 -8.22 15.89
CA VAL A 63 -61.07 -7.20 14.84
C VAL A 63 -60.27 -5.94 15.11
N ALA A 64 -60.16 -5.48 16.36
CA ALA A 64 -59.33 -4.32 16.71
C ALA A 64 -57.82 -4.56 16.49
N VAL A 65 -57.31 -5.75 16.81
CA VAL A 65 -55.91 -6.12 16.57
C VAL A 65 -55.63 -6.28 15.08
N PHE A 66 -56.56 -6.87 14.32
CA PHE A 66 -56.44 -6.96 12.86
C PHE A 66 -56.53 -5.58 12.19
N ALA A 67 -57.42 -4.69 12.63
CA ALA A 67 -57.54 -3.33 12.11
C ALA A 67 -56.28 -2.47 12.41
N LEU A 68 -55.72 -2.57 13.62
CA LEU A 68 -54.47 -1.88 13.98
C LEU A 68 -53.25 -2.45 13.22
N SER A 69 -53.21 -3.77 12.97
CA SER A 69 -52.15 -4.39 12.18
C SER A 69 -52.26 -4.07 10.68
N ALA A 70 -53.48 -3.95 10.14
CA ALA A 70 -53.73 -3.54 8.77
C ALA A 70 -53.39 -2.05 8.54
N LEU A 71 -53.63 -1.19 9.54
CA LEU A 71 -53.23 0.23 9.49
C LEU A 71 -51.70 0.38 9.41
N CYS A 72 -50.94 -0.53 10.05
CA CYS A 72 -49.48 -0.53 10.01
C CYS A 72 -48.90 -1.06 8.67
N LEU A 73 -49.66 -1.88 7.93
CA LEU A 73 -49.30 -2.35 6.58
C LEU A 73 -49.67 -1.36 5.48
N LEU A 74 -50.60 -0.43 5.74
CA LEU A 74 -50.96 0.68 4.86
C LEU A 74 -50.06 1.90 5.06
N SER A 75 -49.41 2.03 6.22
CA SER A 75 -48.29 2.95 6.44
C SER A 75 -46.99 2.33 5.91
N GLY A 76 -46.94 2.06 4.60
CA GLY A 76 -45.68 1.73 3.93
C GLY A 76 -44.67 2.82 4.30
N LYS A 77 -43.58 2.44 4.98
CA LYS A 77 -42.45 3.35 5.19
C LYS A 77 -42.06 3.85 3.80
N ARG A 78 -42.42 5.11 3.49
CA ARG A 78 -42.00 5.72 2.22
C ARG A 78 -40.48 5.57 2.20
N PRO A 79 -39.88 5.04 1.11
CA PRO A 79 -38.44 5.03 1.01
C PRO A 79 -37.97 6.46 1.25
N ALA A 80 -37.07 6.66 2.22
CA ALA A 80 -36.52 7.98 2.47
C ALA A 80 -35.80 8.42 1.19
N THR A 81 -36.46 9.25 0.40
CA THR A 81 -35.86 9.89 -0.77
C THR A 81 -34.87 10.90 -0.21
N ALA A 82 -33.58 10.61 -0.31
CA ALA A 82 -32.56 11.63 -0.06
C ALA A 82 -32.74 12.71 -1.13
N GLN A 83 -33.29 13.86 -0.75
CA GLN A 83 -33.35 15.05 -1.59
C GLN A 83 -32.05 15.81 -1.36
N PHE A 84 -31.26 16.02 -2.42
CA PHE A 84 -30.17 16.97 -2.38
C PHE A 84 -30.78 18.38 -2.26
N VAL A 85 -30.73 18.97 -1.07
CA VAL A 85 -31.14 20.36 -0.86
C VAL A 85 -29.91 21.24 -1.09
N CYS A 86 -29.93 22.03 -2.15
CA CYS A 86 -28.97 23.10 -2.38
C CYS A 86 -29.30 24.27 -1.42
N ALA A 87 -28.94 24.13 -0.15
CA ALA A 87 -29.08 25.19 0.84
C ALA A 87 -27.74 25.89 1.05
N THR A 88 -27.73 27.22 0.95
CA THR A 88 -26.59 28.03 1.39
C THR A 88 -26.61 28.05 2.92
N SER A 89 -25.64 27.39 3.57
CA SER A 89 -25.38 27.57 5.00
C SER A 89 -24.67 28.92 5.21
N GLY A 90 -25.39 30.02 4.98
CA GLY A 90 -24.92 31.38 5.26
C GLY A 90 -25.17 32.37 4.12
N GLY A 91 -26.26 33.13 4.25
CA GLY A 91 -26.29 34.59 4.03
C GLY A 91 -25.87 35.23 2.70
N ALA A 92 -25.51 34.52 1.64
CA ALA A 92 -25.16 35.13 0.35
C ALA A 92 -26.28 34.95 -0.70
N THR A 93 -26.77 36.08 -1.22
CA THR A 93 -27.73 36.28 -2.32
C THR A 93 -27.21 35.84 -3.70
N MET A 94 -26.19 34.99 -3.75
CA MET A 94 -25.53 34.60 -4.99
C MET A 94 -26.16 33.29 -5.47
N GLY A 95 -27.16 33.39 -6.35
CA GLY A 95 -27.89 32.25 -6.88
C GLY A 95 -27.02 31.33 -7.74
N ALA A 96 -27.43 30.07 -7.87
CA ALA A 96 -26.93 29.17 -8.90
C ALA A 96 -27.73 29.38 -10.20
N SER A 97 -27.06 29.32 -11.35
CA SER A 97 -27.67 29.44 -12.67
C SER A 97 -27.57 28.12 -13.40
N ALA A 98 -28.70 27.51 -13.74
CA ALA A 98 -28.77 26.38 -14.65
C ALA A 98 -29.68 26.75 -15.82
N GLY A 99 -29.16 26.79 -17.04
CA GLY A 99 -29.91 27.30 -18.19
C GLY A 99 -29.47 26.78 -19.55
N GLY A 100 -30.32 26.96 -20.55
CA GLY A 100 -30.08 26.51 -21.92
C GLY A 100 -31.31 25.83 -22.53
N LEU A 101 -31.61 26.11 -23.79
CA LEU A 101 -32.75 25.50 -24.49
C LEU A 101 -32.55 23.99 -24.61
N ALA A 102 -33.59 23.20 -24.34
CA ALA A 102 -33.57 21.75 -24.43
C ALA A 102 -32.43 21.09 -23.62
N SER A 103 -32.07 21.68 -22.48
CA SER A 103 -31.02 21.20 -21.58
C SER A 103 -31.57 20.57 -20.30
N THR A 104 -30.75 19.75 -19.64
CA THR A 104 -30.99 19.21 -18.30
C THR A 104 -29.87 19.62 -17.34
N ASN A 105 -29.42 20.87 -17.46
CA ASN A 105 -28.32 21.42 -16.67
C ASN A 105 -28.66 21.49 -15.18
N PHE A 106 -27.66 21.28 -14.32
CA PHE A 106 -27.78 21.34 -12.88
C PHE A 106 -26.69 22.22 -12.28
N ALA A 107 -27.08 23.21 -11.48
CA ALA A 107 -26.16 24.09 -10.77
C ALA A 107 -26.51 24.14 -9.27
N CYS A 108 -25.49 24.01 -8.40
CA CYS A 108 -25.67 24.00 -6.97
C CYS A 108 -24.51 24.70 -6.25
N GLY A 109 -24.80 25.78 -5.52
CA GLY A 109 -23.83 26.56 -4.77
C GLY A 109 -23.80 28.02 -5.19
N PRO A 110 -23.22 28.92 -4.35
CA PRO A 110 -23.10 30.33 -4.67
C PRO A 110 -22.38 30.58 -5.99
N ASN A 111 -23.00 31.29 -6.94
CA ASN A 111 -22.49 31.54 -8.29
C ASN A 111 -22.13 30.28 -9.10
N ALA A 112 -22.68 29.10 -8.76
CA ALA A 112 -22.51 27.94 -9.62
C ALA A 112 -23.20 28.20 -10.97
N ASN A 113 -22.53 27.93 -12.08
CA ASN A 113 -23.04 28.11 -13.43
C ASN A 113 -23.05 26.78 -14.18
N ALA A 114 -24.20 26.36 -14.69
CA ALA A 114 -24.33 25.25 -15.62
C ALA A 114 -25.12 25.70 -16.84
N PHE A 115 -24.47 25.91 -17.98
CA PHE A 115 -25.12 26.52 -19.14
C PHE A 115 -24.80 25.86 -20.48
N GLY A 116 -25.78 25.80 -21.39
CA GLY A 116 -25.56 25.39 -22.78
C GLY A 116 -26.84 24.88 -23.46
N LEU A 117 -26.96 25.05 -24.77
CA LEU A 117 -28.06 24.48 -25.57
C LEU A 117 -27.90 22.97 -25.68
N VAL A 118 -29.00 22.20 -25.61
CA VAL A 118 -28.98 20.73 -25.81
C VAL A 118 -27.92 20.04 -24.94
N SER A 119 -27.78 20.46 -23.68
CA SER A 119 -26.69 20.05 -22.79
C SER A 119 -27.18 19.41 -21.49
N ALA A 120 -26.27 18.72 -20.80
CA ALA A 120 -26.47 18.10 -19.50
C ALA A 120 -25.30 18.41 -18.55
N ASN A 121 -24.96 19.70 -18.46
CA ASN A 121 -23.88 20.21 -17.62
C ASN A 121 -24.22 20.16 -16.13
N PHE A 122 -23.25 19.83 -15.31
CA PHE A 122 -23.38 19.73 -13.85
C PHE A 122 -22.32 20.60 -13.17
N ALA A 123 -22.73 21.61 -12.41
CA ALA A 123 -21.86 22.48 -11.64
C ALA A 123 -22.24 22.44 -10.15
N ALA A 124 -21.32 22.03 -9.29
CA ALA A 124 -21.53 22.00 -7.85
C ALA A 124 -20.34 22.59 -7.08
N GLY A 125 -20.56 23.70 -6.38
CA GLY A 125 -19.52 24.39 -5.63
C GLY A 125 -19.68 25.91 -5.69
N VAL A 126 -18.92 26.62 -4.85
CA VAL A 126 -18.84 28.08 -4.94
C VAL A 126 -18.10 28.44 -6.23
N ASN A 127 -18.71 29.26 -7.09
CA ASN A 127 -18.18 29.66 -8.40
C ASN A 127 -17.78 28.48 -9.31
N SER A 128 -18.39 27.31 -9.17
CA SER A 128 -18.14 26.21 -10.12
C SER A 128 -18.79 26.53 -11.46
N ASP A 129 -18.13 26.26 -12.57
CA ASP A 129 -18.63 26.51 -13.92
C ASP A 129 -18.60 25.23 -14.76
N ALA A 130 -19.74 24.83 -15.30
CA ALA A 130 -19.87 23.75 -16.26
C ALA A 130 -20.63 24.25 -17.49
N SER A 131 -19.94 24.59 -18.59
CA SER A 131 -20.58 25.28 -19.72
C SER A 131 -20.20 24.73 -21.09
N GLY A 132 -21.15 24.80 -22.03
CA GLY A 132 -20.94 24.50 -23.44
C GLY A 132 -22.20 23.94 -24.10
N ASP A 133 -22.39 24.23 -25.37
CA ASP A 133 -23.50 23.69 -26.16
C ASP A 133 -23.27 22.21 -26.49
N ALA A 134 -24.34 21.42 -26.58
CA ALA A 134 -24.29 19.99 -26.87
C ALA A 134 -23.33 19.19 -25.96
N SER A 135 -23.12 19.64 -24.72
CA SER A 135 -22.08 19.12 -23.81
C SER A 135 -22.66 18.42 -22.58
N SER A 136 -21.83 17.62 -21.91
CA SER A 136 -22.09 17.01 -20.61
C SER A 136 -20.89 17.25 -19.69
N ASN A 137 -20.55 18.52 -19.48
CA ASN A 137 -19.45 18.94 -18.64
C ASN A 137 -19.80 18.80 -17.14
N PHE A 138 -18.84 18.39 -16.33
CA PHE A 138 -19.02 18.15 -14.90
C PHE A 138 -17.98 18.93 -14.11
N ALA A 139 -18.38 19.94 -13.36
CA ALA A 139 -17.54 20.73 -12.46
C ALA A 139 -17.99 20.56 -11.01
N ALA A 140 -17.12 20.05 -10.15
CA ALA A 140 -17.40 19.88 -8.72
C ALA A 140 -16.24 20.38 -7.86
N GLY A 141 -16.49 21.41 -7.05
CA GLY A 141 -15.49 22.05 -6.21
C GLY A 141 -15.57 23.57 -6.29
N VAL A 142 -14.94 24.24 -5.32
CA VAL A 142 -14.84 25.70 -5.33
C VAL A 142 -13.98 26.15 -6.52
N ASN A 143 -14.48 27.03 -7.37
CA ASN A 143 -13.84 27.48 -8.60
C ASN A 143 -13.47 26.34 -9.59
N ALA A 144 -14.13 25.17 -9.51
CA ALA A 144 -13.94 24.12 -10.51
C ALA A 144 -14.55 24.56 -11.85
N SER A 145 -13.86 24.33 -12.97
CA SER A 145 -14.28 24.77 -14.30
C SER A 145 -14.21 23.63 -15.31
N ALA A 146 -15.34 23.22 -15.88
CA ALA A 146 -15.45 22.23 -16.94
C ALA A 146 -16.14 22.83 -18.16
N THR A 147 -15.40 23.16 -19.23
CA THR A 147 -15.94 24.01 -20.31
C THR A 147 -15.62 23.50 -21.71
N GLY A 148 -16.57 23.64 -22.63
CA GLY A 148 -16.36 23.42 -24.07
C GLY A 148 -17.61 22.90 -24.76
N ASP A 149 -17.77 23.20 -26.04
CA ASP A 149 -18.90 22.74 -26.84
C ASP A 149 -18.70 21.29 -27.29
N ASN A 150 -19.80 20.55 -27.42
CA ASN A 150 -19.82 19.14 -27.85
C ASN A 150 -18.84 18.28 -27.04
N SER A 151 -18.70 18.55 -25.74
CA SER A 151 -17.64 17.99 -24.89
C SER A 151 -18.17 17.27 -23.65
N ASN A 152 -17.30 16.46 -23.04
CA ASN A 152 -17.52 15.70 -21.81
C ASN A 152 -16.37 15.95 -20.83
N ASN A 153 -16.07 17.22 -20.54
CA ASN A 153 -14.99 17.60 -19.65
C ASN A 153 -15.40 17.41 -18.18
N VAL A 154 -14.47 16.95 -17.34
CA VAL A 154 -14.71 16.65 -15.92
C VAL A 154 -13.66 17.37 -15.07
N ALA A 155 -14.06 18.31 -14.23
CA ALA A 155 -13.22 19.03 -13.29
C ALA A 155 -13.70 18.77 -11.85
N ILE A 156 -12.88 18.14 -11.02
CA ILE A 156 -13.21 17.81 -9.62
C ILE A 156 -12.09 18.28 -8.69
N GLY A 157 -12.37 19.25 -7.84
CA GLY A 157 -11.40 19.82 -6.91
C GLY A 157 -11.45 21.34 -6.87
N ASN A 158 -10.87 21.93 -5.83
CA ASN A 158 -10.77 23.39 -5.75
C ASN A 158 -9.85 23.91 -6.87
N GLY A 159 -10.38 24.78 -7.74
CA GLY A 159 -9.63 25.33 -8.87
C GLY A 159 -9.27 24.30 -9.96
N ALA A 160 -9.86 23.11 -9.97
CA ALA A 160 -9.65 22.15 -11.05
C ALA A 160 -10.23 22.70 -12.37
N SER A 161 -9.51 22.54 -13.48
CA SER A 161 -9.89 23.05 -14.80
C SER A 161 -9.82 21.96 -15.86
N ALA A 162 -10.94 21.62 -16.47
CA ALA A 162 -11.03 20.73 -17.61
C ALA A 162 -11.66 21.46 -18.81
N ALA A 163 -10.91 21.72 -19.87
CA ALA A 163 -11.39 22.60 -20.94
C ALA A 163 -11.06 22.11 -22.35
N GLY A 164 -12.01 22.27 -23.27
CA GLY A 164 -11.80 22.08 -24.71
C GLY A 164 -13.03 21.55 -25.42
N ASP A 165 -13.37 22.19 -26.54
CA ASP A 165 -14.46 21.75 -27.42
C ASP A 165 -14.16 20.37 -27.99
N THR A 166 -15.21 19.55 -28.18
CA THR A 166 -15.10 18.15 -28.62
C THR A 166 -14.21 17.27 -27.73
N GLY A 167 -13.83 17.78 -26.55
CA GLY A 167 -12.93 17.13 -25.61
C GLY A 167 -13.65 16.18 -24.64
N ALA A 168 -12.86 15.33 -24.02
CA ALA A 168 -13.22 14.52 -22.86
C ALA A 168 -12.07 14.58 -21.86
N ASN A 169 -11.70 15.81 -21.46
CA ASN A 169 -10.60 16.06 -20.54
C ASN A 169 -11.05 15.82 -19.10
N VAL A 170 -10.18 15.28 -18.26
CA VAL A 170 -10.47 14.95 -16.86
C VAL A 170 -9.40 15.57 -15.96
N ALA A 171 -9.78 16.56 -15.16
CA ALA A 171 -8.95 17.20 -14.15
C ALA A 171 -9.49 16.86 -12.75
N THR A 172 -8.69 16.20 -11.92
CA THR A 172 -9.07 15.89 -10.53
C THR A 172 -7.94 16.27 -9.56
N GLY A 173 -8.26 17.04 -8.52
CA GLY A 173 -7.29 17.55 -7.55
C GLY A 173 -7.32 19.08 -7.41
N PHE A 174 -6.66 19.60 -6.38
CA PHE A 174 -6.51 21.05 -6.18
C PHE A 174 -5.69 21.64 -7.33
N GLY A 175 -6.24 22.61 -8.06
CA GLY A 175 -5.55 23.26 -9.18
C GLY A 175 -5.16 22.34 -10.35
N ALA A 176 -5.72 21.14 -10.45
CA ALA A 176 -5.43 20.23 -11.56
C ALA A 176 -5.92 20.83 -12.89
N ASN A 177 -5.15 20.68 -13.97
CA ASN A 177 -5.47 21.24 -15.29
C ASN A 177 -5.43 20.15 -16.38
N ALA A 178 -6.56 19.90 -17.03
CA ALA A 178 -6.66 19.02 -18.19
C ALA A 178 -7.28 19.79 -19.38
N ALA A 179 -6.48 20.20 -20.37
CA ALA A 179 -6.96 21.12 -21.40
C ALA A 179 -6.58 20.72 -22.82
N GLY A 180 -7.51 20.84 -23.76
CA GLY A 180 -7.26 20.67 -25.19
C GLY A 180 -8.51 20.39 -25.99
N ILE A 181 -8.64 21.05 -27.14
CA ILE A 181 -9.70 20.82 -28.13
C ILE A 181 -9.53 19.40 -28.71
N GLY A 182 -10.60 18.61 -28.75
CA GLY A 182 -10.57 17.21 -29.16
C GLY A 182 -9.69 16.33 -28.26
N GLY A 183 -9.25 16.87 -27.11
CA GLY A 183 -8.35 16.21 -26.18
C GLY A 183 -9.07 15.19 -25.31
N LYS A 184 -8.34 14.15 -24.90
CA LYS A 184 -8.73 13.16 -23.89
C LYS A 184 -7.68 13.15 -22.79
N ASN A 185 -7.31 14.33 -22.32
CA ASN A 185 -6.23 14.50 -21.36
C ASN A 185 -6.72 14.19 -19.95
N VAL A 186 -5.86 13.60 -19.12
CA VAL A 186 -6.18 13.22 -17.74
C VAL A 186 -5.14 13.79 -16.79
N ALA A 187 -5.52 14.76 -15.97
CA ALA A 187 -4.72 15.32 -14.89
C ALA A 187 -5.31 14.89 -13.54
N THR A 188 -4.55 14.18 -12.71
CA THR A 188 -4.97 13.72 -11.39
C THR A 188 -3.90 14.01 -10.35
N GLY A 189 -4.15 14.95 -9.45
CA GLY A 189 -3.22 15.37 -8.40
C GLY A 189 -3.22 16.88 -8.18
N ASP A 190 -2.65 17.30 -7.06
CA ASP A 190 -2.43 18.71 -6.75
C ASP A 190 -1.55 19.35 -7.84
N HIS A 191 -2.07 20.36 -8.55
CA HIS A 191 -1.44 21.04 -9.69
C HIS A 191 -0.94 20.11 -10.80
N ALA A 192 -1.53 18.92 -10.97
CA ALA A 192 -1.23 18.06 -12.11
C ALA A 192 -1.67 18.77 -13.42
N ASN A 193 -0.88 18.67 -14.49
CA ASN A 193 -1.15 19.32 -15.76
C ASN A 193 -1.06 18.33 -16.93
N ALA A 194 -2.17 18.06 -17.59
CA ALA A 194 -2.24 17.26 -18.79
C ALA A 194 -2.86 18.10 -19.92
N SER A 195 -2.07 18.61 -20.86
CA SER A 195 -2.59 19.55 -21.86
C SER A 195 -2.15 19.26 -23.30
N GLY A 196 -3.06 19.43 -24.26
CA GLY A 196 -2.80 19.28 -25.68
C GLY A 196 -4.06 19.01 -26.50
N ASN A 197 -4.14 19.65 -27.67
CA ASN A 197 -5.20 19.43 -28.64
C ASN A 197 -5.03 18.06 -29.32
N ASN A 198 -6.14 17.36 -29.57
CA ASN A 198 -6.17 16.03 -30.19
C ASN A 198 -5.19 15.05 -29.51
N ALA A 199 -5.02 15.16 -28.20
CA ALA A 199 -4.02 14.42 -27.44
C ALA A 199 -4.67 13.48 -26.41
N THR A 200 -3.88 12.52 -25.93
CA THR A 200 -4.23 11.60 -24.83
C THR A 200 -3.13 11.68 -23.76
N ASN A 201 -2.87 12.89 -23.27
CA ASN A 201 -1.83 13.09 -22.26
C ASN A 201 -2.35 12.71 -20.86
N ILE A 202 -1.53 12.02 -20.07
CA ILE A 202 -1.89 11.54 -18.73
C ILE A 202 -0.86 12.06 -17.74
N ALA A 203 -1.27 12.88 -16.77
CA ALA A 203 -0.45 13.40 -15.69
C ALA A 203 -1.05 13.01 -14.33
N ILE A 204 -0.39 12.12 -13.58
CA ILE A 204 -0.86 11.61 -12.29
C ILE A 204 0.19 11.87 -11.21
N GLY A 205 -0.14 12.71 -10.23
CA GLY A 205 0.74 13.07 -9.11
C GLY A 205 0.85 14.57 -8.89
N VAL A 206 1.35 14.97 -7.72
CA VAL A 206 1.56 16.39 -7.38
C VAL A 206 2.55 17.02 -8.36
N ASN A 207 2.15 18.10 -9.04
CA ASN A 207 2.91 18.77 -10.10
C ASN A 207 3.36 17.85 -11.25
N ALA A 208 2.67 16.74 -11.51
CA ALA A 208 2.95 15.92 -12.69
C ALA A 208 2.57 16.70 -13.96
N ALA A 209 3.36 16.59 -15.03
CA ALA A 209 3.14 17.31 -16.28
C ALA A 209 3.27 16.39 -17.50
N ALA A 210 2.19 16.28 -18.28
CA ALA A 210 2.19 15.58 -19.57
C ALA A 210 1.57 16.49 -20.64
N ASN A 211 2.39 17.07 -21.52
CA ASN A 211 1.93 18.13 -22.42
C ASN A 211 2.31 17.89 -23.88
N GLY A 212 1.45 18.30 -24.81
CA GLY A 212 1.73 18.36 -26.25
C GLY A 212 0.54 17.98 -27.13
N ASN A 213 0.44 18.61 -28.30
CA ASN A 213 -0.65 18.41 -29.26
C ASN A 213 -0.40 17.17 -30.13
N ASN A 214 -1.46 16.40 -30.42
CA ASN A 214 -1.37 15.16 -31.21
C ASN A 214 -0.40 14.14 -30.60
N MET A 215 -0.31 14.09 -29.26
CA MET A 215 0.61 13.24 -28.51
C MET A 215 -0.13 12.32 -27.55
N SER A 216 0.57 11.28 -27.11
CA SER A 216 0.12 10.35 -26.06
C SER A 216 1.18 10.28 -24.95
N ASN A 217 1.38 11.39 -24.24
CA ASN A 217 2.41 11.46 -23.19
C ASN A 217 1.89 10.95 -21.86
N THR A 218 2.74 10.28 -21.06
CA THR A 218 2.34 9.78 -19.74
C THR A 218 3.36 10.17 -18.68
N ALA A 219 2.95 10.93 -17.66
CA ALA A 219 3.72 11.32 -16.50
C ALA A 219 3.03 10.84 -15.22
N VAL A 220 3.65 9.91 -14.49
CA VAL A 220 3.09 9.33 -13.26
C VAL A 220 4.11 9.44 -12.13
N GLY A 221 3.83 10.27 -11.13
CA GLY A 221 4.69 10.54 -9.98
C GLY A 221 4.79 12.04 -9.68
N SER A 222 5.14 12.38 -8.44
CA SER A 222 5.33 13.78 -8.06
C SER A 222 6.46 14.43 -8.86
N ASN A 223 6.20 15.60 -9.44
CA ASN A 223 7.11 16.35 -10.34
C ASN A 223 7.61 15.52 -11.54
N SER A 224 6.87 14.48 -11.95
CA SER A 224 7.18 13.73 -13.18
C SER A 224 6.79 14.56 -14.41
N ILE A 225 7.60 14.50 -15.46
CA ILE A 225 7.41 15.32 -16.66
C ILE A 225 7.57 14.46 -17.91
N ALA A 226 6.56 14.42 -18.77
CA ALA A 226 6.59 13.77 -20.07
C ALA A 226 6.16 14.77 -21.16
N THR A 227 7.13 15.36 -21.85
CA THR A 227 6.88 16.40 -22.86
C THR A 227 7.51 16.09 -24.21
N GLY A 228 8.29 15.02 -24.31
CA GLY A 228 8.68 14.49 -25.61
C GLY A 228 7.50 13.82 -26.30
N THR A 229 7.44 13.85 -27.63
CA THR A 229 6.36 13.20 -28.40
C THR A 229 6.22 11.73 -28.02
N ASN A 230 5.05 11.32 -27.52
CA ASN A 230 4.77 9.94 -27.08
C ASN A 230 5.77 9.43 -26.02
N SER A 231 6.15 10.32 -25.10
CA SER A 231 7.11 10.01 -24.02
C SER A 231 6.42 9.47 -22.77
N SER A 232 7.19 8.76 -21.94
CA SER A 232 6.69 8.11 -20.73
C SER A 232 7.62 8.35 -19.54
N ALA A 233 7.14 8.99 -18.50
CA ALA A 233 7.84 9.24 -17.25
C ALA A 233 7.07 8.62 -16.07
N PHE A 234 7.67 7.65 -15.40
CA PHE A 234 7.09 6.96 -14.23
C PHE A 234 8.05 7.05 -13.05
N GLY A 235 7.64 7.67 -11.95
CA GLY A 235 8.44 7.87 -10.75
C GLY A 235 8.53 9.33 -10.33
N ALA A 236 8.80 9.58 -9.05
CA ALA A 236 9.01 10.95 -8.58
C ALA A 236 10.23 11.58 -9.26
N ASN A 237 10.08 12.82 -9.75
CA ASN A 237 11.09 13.54 -10.53
C ASN A 237 11.59 12.76 -11.78
N ALA A 238 10.81 11.84 -12.34
CA ALA A 238 11.14 11.19 -13.61
C ALA A 238 10.81 12.13 -14.77
N HIS A 239 11.75 12.35 -15.68
CA HIS A 239 11.60 13.26 -16.81
C HIS A 239 11.90 12.58 -18.13
N ALA A 240 10.92 12.57 -19.05
CA ALA A 240 11.03 12.05 -20.40
C ALA A 240 10.83 13.19 -21.40
N PHE A 241 11.94 13.76 -21.86
CA PHE A 241 11.97 14.96 -22.70
C PHE A 241 12.16 14.64 -24.19
N GLY A 242 12.77 13.51 -24.52
CA GLY A 242 12.97 13.08 -25.90
C GLY A 242 11.71 12.47 -26.53
N SER A 243 11.58 12.57 -27.86
CA SER A 243 10.54 11.84 -28.60
C SER A 243 10.66 10.34 -28.37
N GLN A 244 9.55 9.66 -28.06
CA GLN A 244 9.49 8.23 -27.72
C GLN A 244 10.44 7.82 -26.57
N SER A 245 10.81 8.78 -25.71
CA SER A 245 11.69 8.52 -24.58
C SER A 245 10.94 7.92 -23.38
N SER A 246 11.67 7.16 -22.56
CA SER A 246 11.12 6.49 -21.37
C SER A 246 12.00 6.71 -20.14
N ALA A 247 11.46 7.31 -19.08
CA ALA A 247 12.12 7.48 -17.79
C ALA A 247 11.36 6.73 -16.69
N PHE A 248 11.90 5.64 -16.16
CA PHE A 248 11.22 4.78 -15.17
C PHE A 248 12.02 4.65 -13.87
N GLY A 249 11.51 5.23 -12.80
CA GLY A 249 12.05 5.25 -11.44
C GLY A 249 12.42 6.65 -10.96
N LEU A 250 12.96 6.75 -9.75
CA LEU A 250 13.22 8.02 -9.07
C LEU A 250 14.30 8.86 -9.79
N GLY A 251 13.97 10.09 -10.17
CA GLY A 251 14.95 11.07 -10.65
C GLY A 251 15.63 10.75 -11.97
N ASN A 252 15.04 9.89 -12.81
CA ASN A 252 15.62 9.55 -14.11
C ASN A 252 15.30 10.63 -15.16
N THR A 253 16.20 10.85 -16.10
CA THR A 253 16.05 11.81 -17.19
C THR A 253 16.37 11.14 -18.53
N ALA A 254 15.42 11.10 -19.45
CA ALA A 254 15.57 10.59 -20.81
C ALA A 254 15.41 11.75 -21.82
N ASN A 255 16.54 12.31 -22.28
CA ASN A 255 16.59 13.48 -23.17
C ASN A 255 16.65 13.11 -24.66
N GLY A 256 17.28 11.97 -24.99
CA GLY A 256 17.44 11.56 -26.38
C GLY A 256 16.15 11.02 -26.99
N GLY A 257 15.97 11.16 -28.30
CA GLY A 257 14.91 10.46 -29.02
C GLY A 257 15.08 8.94 -28.91
N ASN A 258 14.01 8.18 -28.69
CA ASN A 258 14.05 6.74 -28.43
C ASN A 258 14.98 6.33 -27.27
N SER A 259 15.25 7.23 -26.31
CA SER A 259 16.13 6.93 -25.18
C SER A 259 15.37 6.34 -23.99
N ALA A 260 16.04 5.54 -23.17
CA ALA A 260 15.47 4.93 -21.98
C ALA A 260 16.37 5.13 -20.75
N ALA A 261 15.81 5.63 -19.64
CA ALA A 261 16.48 5.77 -18.36
C ALA A 261 15.71 4.99 -17.27
N LEU A 262 16.27 3.88 -16.78
CA LEU A 262 15.59 2.91 -15.90
C LEU A 262 16.35 2.73 -14.57
N GLY A 263 15.71 3.02 -13.44
CA GLY A 263 16.25 2.82 -12.09
C GLY A 263 16.27 4.10 -11.24
N THR A 264 17.43 4.59 -10.80
CA THR A 264 17.52 5.79 -9.96
C THR A 264 18.59 6.76 -10.42
N ASN A 265 18.21 8.02 -10.66
CA ASN A 265 19.11 9.11 -11.05
C ASN A 265 19.97 8.77 -12.27
N ASN A 266 19.39 8.15 -13.30
CA ASN A 266 20.06 7.90 -14.57
C ASN A 266 19.72 9.02 -15.56
N THR A 267 20.67 9.34 -16.43
CA THR A 267 20.50 10.30 -17.52
C THR A 267 20.86 9.64 -18.85
N ALA A 268 19.92 9.59 -19.79
CA ALA A 268 20.13 9.08 -21.15
C ALA A 268 19.92 10.24 -22.14
N THR A 269 21.01 10.81 -22.68
CA THR A 269 20.93 11.95 -23.61
C THR A 269 21.19 11.60 -25.06
N GLY A 270 21.85 10.47 -25.34
CA GLY A 270 22.03 10.00 -26.72
C GLY A 270 20.70 9.53 -27.33
N ASN A 271 20.52 9.74 -28.63
CA ASN A 271 19.42 9.12 -29.36
C ASN A 271 19.59 7.59 -29.35
N ASN A 272 18.49 6.85 -29.24
CA ASN A 272 18.51 5.38 -29.13
C ASN A 272 19.39 4.87 -27.97
N SER A 273 19.62 5.66 -26.92
CA SER A 273 20.47 5.29 -25.80
C SER A 273 19.71 4.66 -24.63
N ALA A 274 20.38 3.85 -23.81
CA ALA A 274 19.78 3.21 -22.64
C ALA A 274 20.65 3.32 -21.38
N ALA A 275 20.13 3.92 -20.31
CA ALA A 275 20.79 4.05 -19.02
C ALA A 275 20.05 3.23 -17.95
N VAL A 276 20.63 2.11 -17.50
CA VAL A 276 19.98 1.15 -16.59
C VAL A 276 20.73 0.99 -15.27
N GLY A 277 20.03 1.12 -14.15
CA GLY A 277 20.57 0.94 -12.81
C GLY A 277 20.57 2.23 -12.00
N SER A 278 21.72 2.67 -11.50
CA SER A 278 21.79 3.90 -10.69
C SER A 278 22.94 4.81 -11.08
N THR A 279 22.68 6.11 -11.21
CA THR A 279 23.71 7.15 -11.46
C THR A 279 24.53 6.90 -12.72
N ASN A 280 23.87 6.48 -13.80
CA ASN A 280 24.47 6.41 -15.13
C ASN A 280 24.25 7.72 -15.89
N ALA A 281 25.22 8.11 -16.71
CA ALA A 281 25.07 9.15 -17.73
C ALA A 281 25.49 8.54 -19.08
N VAL A 282 24.55 8.45 -20.01
CA VAL A 282 24.74 7.82 -21.33
C VAL A 282 24.49 8.87 -22.40
N ASN A 283 25.58 9.38 -22.97
CA ASN A 283 25.52 10.53 -23.88
C ASN A 283 25.71 10.16 -25.35
N GLY A 284 26.20 8.95 -25.64
CA GLY A 284 26.43 8.50 -27.02
C GLY A 284 25.15 7.97 -27.68
N ASP A 285 24.96 8.32 -28.94
CA ASP A 285 23.88 7.74 -29.74
C ASP A 285 24.07 6.22 -29.89
N GLY A 286 22.98 5.47 -29.78
CA GLY A 286 22.98 4.01 -29.84
C GLY A 286 23.75 3.31 -28.71
N SER A 287 24.14 4.04 -27.65
CA SER A 287 24.95 3.50 -26.56
C SER A 287 24.13 3.07 -25.35
N ALA A 288 24.67 2.16 -24.54
CA ALA A 288 24.01 1.69 -23.32
C ALA A 288 24.96 1.70 -22.12
N GLY A 289 24.45 2.14 -20.96
CA GLY A 289 25.15 2.14 -19.68
C GLY A 289 24.41 1.30 -18.64
N LEU A 290 25.11 0.40 -17.96
CA LEU A 290 24.56 -0.47 -16.92
C LEU A 290 25.36 -0.35 -15.63
N ARG A 291 24.71 0.08 -14.54
CA ARG A 291 25.33 0.17 -13.20
C ARG A 291 24.39 -0.28 -12.11
N LEU A 292 24.56 -1.51 -11.65
CA LEU A 292 23.78 -2.08 -10.55
C LEU A 292 24.42 -1.75 -9.19
N ARG A 293 23.62 -1.38 -8.18
CA ARG A 293 24.09 -1.22 -6.79
C ARG A 293 24.64 -2.56 -6.26
N GLN A 294 25.95 -2.73 -6.23
CA GLN A 294 26.66 -3.95 -5.79
C GLN A 294 26.65 -4.18 -4.25
N ARG A 295 25.57 -3.90 -3.52
CA ARG A 295 25.56 -4.14 -2.06
C ARG A 295 25.57 -5.64 -1.68
N HIS A 296 25.23 -6.55 -2.58
CA HIS A 296 25.19 -7.99 -2.25
C HIS A 296 26.40 -8.83 -2.70
N GLN A 297 27.15 -8.45 -3.74
CA GLN A 297 28.25 -9.29 -4.22
C GLN A 297 29.51 -9.22 -3.33
N ARG A 298 29.79 -8.07 -2.70
CA ARG A 298 30.97 -7.92 -1.82
C ARG A 298 30.85 -8.75 -0.52
N HIS A 299 29.66 -8.89 0.04
CA HIS A 299 29.45 -9.72 1.24
C HIS A 299 29.52 -11.22 0.94
N GLN A 300 28.97 -11.68 -0.19
CA GLN A 300 29.05 -13.10 -0.57
C GLN A 300 30.48 -13.54 -0.90
N LEU A 301 31.25 -12.72 -1.63
CA LEU A 301 32.66 -13.02 -1.95
C LEU A 301 33.57 -12.97 -0.71
N ARG A 302 33.34 -12.03 0.22
CA ARG A 302 34.03 -12.01 1.52
C ARG A 302 33.70 -13.24 2.35
N GLY A 303 32.43 -13.65 2.42
CA GLY A 303 31.97 -14.85 3.11
C GLY A 303 32.66 -16.12 2.59
N ARG A 304 32.69 -16.33 1.26
CA ARG A 304 33.36 -17.48 0.63
C ARG A 304 34.88 -17.49 0.89
N ARG A 305 35.56 -16.34 0.80
CA ARG A 305 37.00 -16.23 1.11
C ARG A 305 37.32 -16.55 2.57
N LEU A 306 36.50 -16.08 3.52
CA LEU A 306 36.65 -16.38 4.94
C LEU A 306 36.41 -17.88 5.23
N GLN A 307 35.41 -18.48 4.60
CA GLN A 307 35.10 -19.90 4.75
C GLN A 307 36.23 -20.79 4.19
N GLN A 308 36.81 -20.42 3.04
CA GLN A 308 37.99 -21.10 2.49
C GLN A 308 39.22 -20.96 3.39
N ARG A 309 39.47 -19.76 3.97
CA ARG A 309 40.57 -19.56 4.94
C ARG A 309 40.38 -20.43 6.19
N ARG A 310 39.17 -20.50 6.75
CA ARG A 310 38.85 -21.39 7.89
C ARG A 310 39.11 -22.87 7.56
N ARG A 311 38.68 -23.35 6.39
CA ARG A 311 38.94 -24.73 5.93
C ARG A 311 40.45 -25.02 5.79
N ARG A 312 41.23 -24.07 5.27
CA ARG A 312 42.70 -24.21 5.15
C ARG A 312 43.38 -24.27 6.52
N GLN A 313 42.94 -23.44 7.48
CA GLN A 313 43.46 -23.46 8.85
C GLN A 313 43.12 -24.77 9.57
N GLN A 314 41.88 -25.26 9.45
CA GLN A 314 41.49 -26.57 10.01
C GLN A 314 42.33 -27.72 9.43
N ARG A 315 42.52 -27.76 8.10
CA ARG A 315 43.38 -28.78 7.45
C ARG A 315 44.84 -28.70 7.93
N ARG A 316 45.39 -27.49 8.11
CA ARG A 316 46.73 -27.30 8.70
C ARG A 316 46.78 -27.79 10.15
N GLY A 317 45.77 -27.48 10.96
CA GLY A 317 45.63 -27.96 12.33
C GLY A 317 45.61 -29.49 12.43
N CYS A 318 44.81 -30.16 11.58
CA CYS A 318 44.79 -31.63 11.51
C CYS A 318 46.14 -32.21 11.12
N ARG A 319 46.83 -31.64 10.12
CA ARG A 319 48.18 -32.09 9.71
C ARG A 319 49.21 -31.91 10.84
N LEU A 320 49.15 -30.80 11.58
CA LEU A 320 50.05 -30.55 12.71
C LEU A 320 49.79 -31.53 13.87
N ARG A 321 48.52 -31.81 14.20
CA ARG A 321 48.15 -32.83 15.19
C ARG A 321 48.66 -34.22 14.79
N GLN A 322 48.50 -34.62 13.54
CA GLN A 322 49.04 -35.88 13.03
C GLN A 322 50.57 -35.94 13.11
N ARG A 323 51.28 -34.86 12.78
CA ARG A 323 52.75 -34.80 12.91
C ARG A 323 53.20 -34.92 14.37
N ARG A 324 52.49 -34.29 15.31
CA ARG A 324 52.76 -34.41 16.76
C ARG A 324 52.57 -35.87 17.23
N HIS A 325 51.46 -36.52 16.88
CA HIS A 325 51.24 -37.93 17.20
C HIS A 325 52.34 -38.84 16.62
N ARG A 326 52.75 -38.63 15.36
CA ARG A 326 53.84 -39.41 14.75
C ARG A 326 55.18 -39.20 15.47
N ARG A 327 55.49 -37.97 15.91
CA ARG A 327 56.70 -37.67 16.69
C ARG A 327 56.64 -38.34 18.08
N GLN A 328 55.51 -38.27 18.76
CA GLN A 328 55.30 -38.94 20.05
C GLN A 328 55.46 -40.46 19.92
N HIS A 329 54.83 -41.08 18.91
CA HIS A 329 55.01 -42.51 18.64
C HIS A 329 56.47 -42.88 18.33
N ARG A 330 57.20 -42.06 17.57
CA ARG A 330 58.64 -42.28 17.33
C ARG A 330 59.45 -42.16 18.62
N GLY A 331 59.16 -41.16 19.45
CA GLY A 331 59.80 -40.98 20.76
C GLY A 331 59.57 -42.19 21.68
N LEU A 332 58.34 -42.67 21.78
CA LEU A 332 57.99 -43.88 22.53
C LEU A 332 58.72 -45.12 22.00
N ARG A 333 58.81 -45.30 20.67
CA ARG A 333 59.57 -46.40 20.05
C ARG A 333 61.07 -46.32 20.37
N LEU A 334 61.64 -45.12 20.39
CA LEU A 334 63.06 -44.91 20.73
C LEU A 334 63.35 -45.19 22.21
N GLN A 335 62.50 -44.71 23.12
CA GLN A 335 62.60 -45.04 24.55
C GLN A 335 62.52 -46.56 24.78
N TYR A 336 61.60 -47.24 24.08
CA TYR A 336 61.47 -48.69 24.15
C TYR A 336 62.74 -49.42 23.66
N ARG A 337 63.36 -48.95 22.56
CA ARG A 337 64.65 -49.48 22.07
C ARG A 337 65.78 -49.24 23.07
N HIS A 338 65.83 -48.07 23.71
CA HIS A 338 66.87 -47.73 24.69
C HIS A 338 66.78 -48.62 25.94
N ARG A 339 65.56 -48.85 26.46
CA ARG A 339 65.32 -49.80 27.57
C ARG A 339 65.77 -51.22 27.21
N ARG A 340 65.48 -51.69 25.99
CA ARG A 340 65.98 -53.01 25.53
C ARG A 340 67.50 -53.08 25.45
N ARG A 341 68.17 -52.00 25.00
CA ARG A 341 69.65 -51.95 24.96
C ARG A 341 70.24 -51.96 26.37
N GLN A 342 69.68 -51.19 27.31
CA GLN A 342 70.10 -51.22 28.72
C GLN A 342 69.92 -52.61 29.34
N GLN A 343 68.76 -53.26 29.14
CA GLN A 343 68.54 -54.62 29.62
C GLN A 343 69.53 -55.64 29.03
N ARG A 344 69.88 -55.52 27.73
CA ARG A 344 70.92 -56.34 27.10
C ARG A 344 72.30 -56.07 27.69
N GLY A 345 72.65 -54.80 27.95
CA GLY A 345 73.89 -54.40 28.61
C GLY A 345 74.02 -55.01 30.01
N CYS A 346 72.97 -54.93 30.83
CA CYS A 346 72.95 -55.57 32.15
C CYS A 346 73.14 -57.09 32.07
N ARG A 347 72.49 -57.77 31.11
CA ARG A 347 72.68 -59.22 30.89
C ARG A 347 74.13 -59.57 30.49
N LEU A 348 74.76 -58.77 29.62
CA LEU A 348 76.14 -58.99 29.20
C LEU A 348 77.14 -58.78 30.33
N LEU A 349 76.94 -57.76 31.17
CA LEU A 349 77.76 -57.52 32.37
C LEU A 349 77.67 -58.69 33.34
N GLN A 350 76.46 -59.19 33.58
CA GLN A 350 76.24 -60.37 34.43
C GLN A 350 76.94 -61.62 33.87
N HIS A 351 77.00 -61.75 32.54
CA HIS A 351 77.71 -62.84 31.86
C HIS A 351 79.24 -62.71 31.96
N ARG A 352 79.79 -61.48 31.87
CA ARG A 352 81.23 -61.22 32.08
C ARG A 352 81.65 -61.49 33.52
N HIS A 353 80.83 -61.11 34.50
CA HIS A 353 81.11 -61.37 35.91
C HIS A 353 81.15 -62.87 36.23
N ARG A 354 80.25 -63.66 35.61
CA ARG A 354 80.28 -65.13 35.68
C ARG A 354 81.54 -65.74 35.02
N GLN A 355 82.01 -65.17 33.90
CA GLN A 355 83.24 -65.62 33.23
C GLN A 355 84.49 -65.29 34.05
N GLN A 356 84.56 -64.11 34.68
CA GLN A 356 85.67 -63.75 35.58
C GLN A 356 85.71 -64.62 36.84
N GLN A 357 84.56 -64.94 37.43
CA GLN A 357 84.50 -65.90 38.55
C GLN A 357 84.96 -67.30 38.13
N ARG A 358 84.61 -67.77 36.92
CA ARG A 358 85.12 -69.03 36.38
C ARG A 358 86.64 -68.99 36.11
N GLY A 359 87.15 -67.86 35.64
CA GLY A 359 88.59 -67.64 35.40
C GLY A 359 89.41 -67.63 36.69
N CYS A 360 88.92 -66.99 37.76
CA CYS A 360 89.54 -67.05 39.08
C CYS A 360 89.58 -68.48 39.64
N TRP A 361 88.53 -69.28 39.39
CA TRP A 361 88.49 -70.67 39.82
C TRP A 361 89.52 -71.55 39.09
N LEU A 362 89.74 -71.32 37.79
CA LEU A 362 90.71 -72.07 36.98
C LEU A 362 92.17 -71.72 37.28
N LEU A 363 92.47 -70.48 37.67
CA LEU A 363 93.82 -70.06 38.09
C LEU A 363 94.21 -70.66 39.45
N GLN A 364 93.25 -70.85 40.36
CA GLN A 364 93.49 -71.45 41.68
C GLN A 364 93.73 -72.97 41.63
N GLN A 365 93.32 -73.64 40.55
CA GLN A 365 93.58 -75.08 40.31
C GLN A 365 94.97 -75.32 39.70
N ARG A 366 95.61 -74.32 39.07
CA ARG A 366 96.90 -74.47 38.38
C ARG A 366 98.15 -74.21 39.25
N GLN A 367 97.98 -73.77 40.50
CA GLN A 367 99.09 -73.61 41.46
C GLN A 367 99.22 -74.80 42.45
N ARG A 368 98.58 -75.95 42.15
CA ARG A 368 98.56 -77.13 43.03
C ARG A 368 99.17 -78.41 42.43
N GLN A 369 99.89 -78.31 41.31
CA GLN A 369 100.70 -79.38 40.74
C GLN A 369 101.97 -78.77 40.16
#